data_AF-A0A5C6MI35-F1
#
_entry.id   AF-A0A5C6MI35-F1
#
_cell.length_a   1.000
_cell.length_b   1.000
_cell.length_c   1.000
_cell.angle_alpha   90.00
_cell.angle_beta   90.00
_cell.angle_gamma   90.00
#
_symmetry.space_group_name_H-M   'P 1'
#
loop_
_entity.id
_entity.type
_entity.pdbx_description
1 polymer ?
#
loop_
_entity_poly.entity_id
_entity_poly.type
_entity_poly.pdbx_seq_one_letter_code
_entity_poly.pdbx_strand_id
1 'polypeptide(L)'
;MGSSFLQLQNVKDACCSFLQERLHPKNCLGVRQFAETMMCTTLYDSANNFLHQHFVEVSVSEEFLGLRTEEVLELVGCDELNIKAEEQVLEAVLAWVYHDRHQREPLLPDLLSKVRLPLCRPQFLTDRVQQDELVRCCHKCRDLVDEAKDFHLMPERRPHLPAFKTRQRCCTSITGLIYAVGGLNSSGDSLNVVEVFDPVGNFWERCQPMKTSRSRVGVAVVNGLLYAIGGYDGQSRLSTVEVYNPETDSWTRVSSMNSQRSAMGTVVIDGHIYVCGGYDGKSSTRVGGVLFSGNRQVSPTTPAPGGGGPRLTVSPQVDGGDGDERGVLQPSHQPVAPGGGHDEQACRHGAAALGSHMYVSGGYDGSGFLSGVEVFSSVSGQWSLLVAMNTRRSRVSLVSTRGICTPSAAMTDSPTSARWRDATPNKPLDLQGSHGVSRGRRRGRLRPAAACLSSSPTVRMNYQTEPPPGSY
;
A
#
# COMPACT_ATOMS: atom_id res chain seq x y z
N MET A 1 36.32 5.52 19.69
CA MET A 1 37.76 5.34 19.35
C MET A 1 38.53 4.68 20.48
N GLY A 2 38.75 5.35 21.63
CA GLY A 2 39.53 4.79 22.75
C GLY A 2 39.02 3.43 23.25
N SER A 3 37.70 3.28 23.43
CA SER A 3 37.10 1.99 23.83
C SER A 3 37.30 0.87 22.81
N SER A 4 37.24 1.17 21.50
CA SER A 4 37.46 0.18 20.44
C SER A 4 38.93 -0.26 20.37
N PHE A 5 39.85 0.67 20.58
CA PHE A 5 41.28 0.37 20.62
C PHE A 5 41.66 -0.47 21.85
N LEU A 6 41.06 -0.17 23.00
CA LEU A 6 41.27 -0.88 24.26
C LEU A 6 40.37 -2.14 24.41
N GLN A 7 39.62 -2.51 23.37
CA GLN A 7 38.71 -3.67 23.35
C GLN A 7 37.68 -3.67 24.50
N LEU A 8 37.25 -2.48 24.94
CA LEU A 8 36.25 -2.30 26.00
C LEU A 8 34.84 -2.33 25.39
N GLN A 9 34.32 -3.54 25.15
CA GLN A 9 33.05 -3.73 24.44
C GLN A 9 31.86 -3.02 25.11
N ASN A 10 31.72 -3.12 26.44
CA ASN A 10 30.61 -2.47 27.17
C ASN A 10 30.62 -0.94 27.01
N VAL A 11 31.81 -0.33 26.96
CA VAL A 11 31.95 1.12 26.75
C VAL A 11 31.66 1.48 25.30
N LYS A 12 32.10 0.65 24.34
CA LYS A 12 31.76 0.79 22.93
C LYS A 12 30.24 0.76 22.73
N ASP A 13 29.55 -0.20 23.34
CA ASP A 13 28.10 -0.36 23.22
C ASP A 13 27.35 0.83 23.85
N ALA A 14 27.76 1.27 25.04
CA ALA A 14 27.19 2.46 25.68
C ALA A 14 27.37 3.74 24.83
N CYS A 15 28.54 3.91 24.21
CA CYS A 15 28.78 5.03 23.27
C CYS A 15 27.90 4.92 22.02
N CYS A 16 27.70 3.71 21.47
CA CYS A 16 26.82 3.49 20.33
C CYS A 16 25.37 3.86 20.68
N SER A 17 24.85 3.41 21.83
CA SER A 17 23.51 3.78 22.30
C SER A 17 23.36 5.29 22.46
N PHE A 18 24.36 5.96 23.04
CA PHE A 18 24.34 7.42 23.20
C PHE A 18 24.27 8.17 21.87
N LEU A 19 24.98 7.68 20.84
CA LEU A 19 24.92 8.28 19.50
C LEU A 19 23.59 8.00 18.79
N GLN A 20 23.03 6.79 18.95
CA GLN A 20 21.73 6.42 18.39
C GLN A 20 20.61 7.34 18.89
N GLU A 21 20.60 7.66 20.20
CA GLU A 21 19.61 8.55 20.80
C GLU A 21 19.72 10.02 20.35
N ARG A 22 20.83 10.41 19.71
CA ARG A 22 21.13 11.80 19.29
C ARG A 22 21.37 11.93 17.79
N LEU A 23 20.84 11.00 16.99
CA LEU A 23 20.81 11.14 15.55
C LEU A 23 19.95 12.35 15.16
N HIS A 24 20.49 13.16 14.25
CA HIS A 24 19.88 14.38 13.75
C HIS A 24 20.21 14.53 12.26
N PRO A 25 19.35 15.15 11.43
CA PRO A 25 19.61 15.26 9.99
C PRO A 25 20.97 15.91 9.64
N LYS A 26 21.47 16.79 10.52
CA LYS A 26 22.75 17.50 10.37
C LYS A 26 24.01 16.73 10.79
N ASN A 27 23.89 15.61 11.52
CA ASN A 27 25.05 14.84 12.00
C ASN A 27 25.01 13.37 11.56
N CYS A 28 23.91 12.91 10.96
CA CYS A 28 23.69 11.50 10.70
C CYS A 28 24.71 10.92 9.71
N LEU A 29 25.16 11.70 8.73
CA LEU A 29 26.17 11.27 7.75
C LEU A 29 27.53 11.14 8.42
N GLY A 30 27.91 12.10 9.27
CA GLY A 30 29.10 12.00 10.10
C GLY A 30 29.09 10.78 11.04
N VAL A 31 27.95 10.53 11.71
CA VAL A 31 27.78 9.36 12.59
C VAL A 31 27.83 8.05 11.79
N ARG A 32 27.23 8.00 10.60
CA ARG A 32 27.30 6.84 9.69
C ARG A 32 28.74 6.53 9.28
N GLN A 33 29.49 7.54 8.83
CA GLN A 33 30.89 7.39 8.44
C GLN A 33 31.77 6.95 9.61
N PHE A 34 31.52 7.52 10.79
CA PHE A 34 32.20 7.12 12.02
C PHE A 34 31.91 5.65 12.39
N ALA A 35 30.65 5.24 12.29
CA ALA A 35 30.23 3.86 12.57
C ALA A 35 30.87 2.86 11.60
N GLU A 36 30.94 3.20 10.31
CA GLU A 36 31.64 2.42 9.28
C GLU A 36 33.12 2.25 9.64
N THR A 37 33.80 3.36 9.95
CA THR A 37 35.23 3.37 10.29
C THR A 37 35.54 2.53 11.54
N MET A 38 34.62 2.51 12.51
CA MET A 38 34.75 1.73 13.75
C MET A 38 34.19 0.30 13.64
N MET A 39 33.72 -0.11 12.45
CA MET A 39 33.06 -1.40 12.21
C MET A 39 31.90 -1.64 13.20
N CYS A 40 31.14 -0.60 13.51
CA CYS A 40 29.95 -0.66 14.36
C CYS A 40 28.70 -0.84 13.49
N THR A 41 28.39 -2.08 13.11
CA THR A 41 27.26 -2.38 12.20
C THR A 41 25.92 -1.90 12.75
N THR A 42 25.64 -2.11 14.04
CA THR A 42 24.36 -1.69 14.66
C THR A 42 24.14 -0.16 14.61
N LEU A 43 25.20 0.62 14.87
CA LEU A 43 25.14 2.07 14.77
C LEU A 43 25.06 2.53 13.32
N TYR A 44 25.80 1.86 12.42
CA TYR A 44 25.75 2.11 10.98
C TYR A 44 24.34 1.90 10.43
N ASP A 45 23.73 0.75 10.71
CA ASP A 45 22.36 0.41 10.29
C ASP A 45 21.34 1.40 10.87
N SER A 46 21.52 1.82 12.13
CA SER A 46 20.65 2.81 12.77
C SER A 46 20.77 4.19 12.09
N ALA A 47 22.00 4.65 11.83
CA ALA A 47 22.25 5.90 11.14
C ALA A 47 21.76 5.87 9.69
N ASN A 48 21.90 4.73 9.01
CA ASN A 48 21.44 4.54 7.63
C ASN A 48 19.90 4.51 7.54
N ASN A 49 19.24 3.82 8.48
CA ASN A 49 17.78 3.87 8.60
C ASN A 49 17.28 5.30 8.86
N PHE A 50 17.93 6.03 9.76
CA PHE A 50 17.59 7.42 10.03
C PHE A 50 17.79 8.30 8.79
N LEU A 51 18.90 8.14 8.08
CA LEU A 51 19.19 8.81 6.81
C LEU A 51 18.06 8.56 5.80
N HIS A 52 17.65 7.31 5.62
CA HIS A 52 16.57 6.95 4.70
C HIS A 52 15.23 7.58 5.09
N GLN A 53 14.90 7.59 6.39
CA GLN A 53 13.67 8.19 6.93
C GLN A 53 13.62 9.72 6.79
N HIS A 54 14.76 10.39 6.93
CA HIS A 54 14.89 11.85 6.93
C HIS A 54 15.65 12.41 5.73
N PHE A 55 15.71 11.66 4.62
CA PHE A 55 16.54 11.98 3.45
C PHE A 55 16.39 13.43 2.98
N VAL A 56 15.15 13.94 2.91
CA VAL A 56 14.86 15.29 2.45
C VAL A 56 15.58 16.34 3.31
N GLU A 57 15.52 16.21 4.63
CA GLU A 57 16.18 17.13 5.56
C GLU A 57 17.71 16.99 5.51
N VAL A 58 18.20 15.76 5.37
CA VAL A 58 19.64 15.49 5.26
C VAL A 58 20.21 16.04 3.95
N SER A 59 19.46 15.96 2.85
CA SER A 59 19.92 16.37 1.51
C SER A 59 20.22 17.87 1.39
N VAL A 60 19.68 18.68 2.30
CA VAL A 60 19.91 20.13 2.36
C VAL A 60 21.11 20.48 3.26
N SER A 61 21.69 19.50 3.96
CA SER A 61 22.82 19.74 4.87
C SER A 61 24.15 19.90 4.14
N GLU A 62 25.07 20.65 4.74
CA GLU A 62 26.47 20.76 4.28
C GLU A 62 27.18 19.40 4.25
N GLU A 63 26.87 18.50 5.20
CA GLU A 63 27.43 17.13 5.21
C GLU A 63 27.07 16.37 3.93
N PHE A 64 25.85 16.54 3.42
CA PHE A 64 25.43 15.92 2.17
C PHE A 64 26.19 16.48 0.97
N LEU A 65 26.38 17.80 0.90
CA LEU A 65 27.15 18.44 -0.18
C LEU A 65 28.63 18.00 -0.19
N GLY A 66 29.16 17.59 0.97
CA GLY A 66 30.50 17.05 1.14
C GLY A 66 30.67 15.55 0.80
N LEU A 67 29.60 14.82 0.49
CA LEU A 67 29.68 13.38 0.17
C LEU A 67 30.48 13.11 -1.11
N ARG A 68 31.12 11.93 -1.16
CA ARG A 68 31.81 11.44 -2.36
C ARG A 68 30.80 10.95 -3.40
N THR A 69 31.24 10.92 -4.66
CA THR A 69 30.43 10.52 -5.81
C THR A 69 29.78 9.14 -5.63
N GLU A 70 30.55 8.16 -5.13
CA GLU A 70 30.08 6.78 -4.95
C GLU A 70 28.94 6.72 -3.93
N GLU A 71 29.04 7.52 -2.86
CA GLU A 71 28.04 7.57 -1.78
C GLU A 71 26.74 8.21 -2.25
N VAL A 72 26.83 9.28 -3.05
CA VAL A 72 25.63 9.91 -3.63
C VAL A 72 24.98 9.00 -4.67
N LEU A 73 25.76 8.31 -5.52
CA LEU A 73 25.23 7.35 -6.49
C LEU A 73 24.50 6.19 -5.80
N GLU A 74 25.07 5.65 -4.71
CA GLU A 74 24.45 4.62 -3.89
C GLU A 74 23.13 5.13 -3.27
N LEU A 75 23.17 6.29 -2.62
CA LEU A 75 22.03 6.85 -1.91
C LEU A 75 20.87 7.20 -2.86
N VAL A 76 21.16 7.86 -3.98
CA VAL A 76 20.17 8.23 -5.01
C VAL A 76 19.58 6.99 -5.69
N GLY A 77 20.35 5.89 -5.76
CA GLY A 77 19.87 4.60 -6.26
C GLY A 77 18.99 3.83 -5.27
N CYS A 78 18.94 4.23 -3.99
CA CYS A 78 18.34 3.44 -2.91
C CYS A 78 16.80 3.43 -2.95
N ASP A 79 16.20 2.24 -2.95
CA ASP A 79 14.75 2.06 -2.91
C ASP A 79 14.10 2.54 -1.61
N GLU A 80 14.87 2.66 -0.53
CA GLU A 80 14.36 2.88 0.83
C GLU A 80 14.23 4.36 1.22
N LEU A 81 14.51 5.31 0.32
CA LEU A 81 14.37 6.73 0.66
C LEU A 81 12.91 7.10 0.95
N ASN A 82 12.68 7.76 2.08
CA ASN A 82 11.39 8.34 2.43
C ASN A 82 11.22 9.71 1.77
N ILE A 83 10.61 9.71 0.59
CA ILE A 83 10.32 10.91 -0.19
C ILE A 83 8.83 10.95 -0.55
N LYS A 84 8.29 12.16 -0.69
CA LYS A 84 6.93 12.38 -1.19
C LYS A 84 6.89 12.30 -2.72
N ALA A 85 7.97 12.71 -3.39
CA ALA A 85 8.07 12.72 -4.84
C ALA A 85 9.54 12.66 -5.31
N GLU A 86 9.80 12.11 -6.50
CA GLU A 86 11.16 11.98 -7.05
C GLU A 86 11.83 13.33 -7.34
N GLU A 87 11.05 14.39 -7.49
CA GLU A 87 11.55 15.76 -7.60
C GLU A 87 12.49 16.12 -6.45
N GLN A 88 12.24 15.62 -5.23
CA GLN A 88 13.10 15.89 -4.07
C GLN A 88 14.49 15.25 -4.20
N VAL A 89 14.57 14.06 -4.82
CA VAL A 89 15.86 13.39 -5.08
C VAL A 89 16.60 14.13 -6.19
N LEU A 90 15.89 14.55 -7.23
CA LEU A 90 16.51 15.30 -8.33
C LEU A 90 17.05 16.66 -7.85
N GLU A 91 16.30 17.38 -7.02
CA GLU A 91 16.74 18.64 -6.43
C GLU A 91 17.99 18.46 -5.57
N ALA A 92 18.04 17.39 -4.75
CA ALA A 92 19.22 17.03 -3.98
C ALA A 92 20.45 16.76 -4.88
N VAL A 93 20.28 15.99 -5.96
CA VAL A 93 21.34 15.72 -6.94
C VAL A 93 21.85 17.00 -7.58
N LEU A 94 20.95 17.87 -8.04
CA LEU A 94 21.32 19.13 -8.67
C LEU A 94 22.05 20.03 -7.67
N ALA A 95 21.56 20.16 -6.43
CA ALA A 95 22.23 20.93 -5.39
C ALA A 95 23.67 20.43 -5.12
N TRP A 96 23.86 19.10 -5.06
CA TRP A 96 25.18 18.49 -4.90
C TRP A 96 26.10 18.78 -6.08
N VAL A 97 25.61 18.69 -7.32
CA VAL A 97 26.41 18.99 -8.52
C VAL A 97 26.77 20.48 -8.58
N TYR A 98 25.82 21.39 -8.30
CA TYR A 98 26.06 22.83 -8.32
C TYR A 98 27.05 23.30 -7.25
N HIS A 99 27.16 22.58 -6.12
CA HIS A 99 28.13 22.90 -5.07
C HIS A 99 29.60 22.82 -5.55
N ASP A 100 29.93 21.89 -6.45
CA ASP A 100 31.25 21.81 -7.10
C ASP A 100 31.08 21.52 -8.60
N ARG A 101 30.56 22.53 -9.31
CA ARG A 101 30.17 22.42 -10.73
C ARG A 101 31.31 21.90 -11.60
N HIS A 102 32.53 22.41 -11.42
CA HIS A 102 33.66 22.09 -12.29
C HIS A 102 34.05 20.62 -12.25
N GLN A 103 33.97 19.98 -11.08
CA GLN A 103 34.34 18.57 -10.93
C GLN A 103 33.14 17.63 -11.12
N ARG A 104 31.93 18.08 -10.78
CA ARG A 104 30.74 17.22 -10.70
C ARG A 104 29.86 17.24 -11.93
N GLU A 105 29.98 18.25 -12.80
CA GLU A 105 29.23 18.34 -14.06
C GLU A 105 29.34 17.07 -14.94
N PRO A 106 30.52 16.44 -15.13
CA PRO A 106 30.65 15.20 -15.91
C PRO A 106 29.89 14.00 -15.32
N LEU A 107 29.59 14.04 -14.01
CA LEU A 107 28.95 12.95 -13.26
C LEU A 107 27.42 13.01 -13.30
N LEU A 108 26.85 14.14 -13.71
CA LEU A 108 25.41 14.35 -13.76
C LEU A 108 24.63 13.27 -14.54
N PRO A 109 25.10 12.79 -15.73
CA PRO A 109 24.39 11.74 -16.46
C PRO A 109 24.21 10.46 -15.65
N ASP A 110 25.26 10.05 -14.93
CA ASP A 110 25.24 8.83 -14.13
C ASP A 110 24.32 8.98 -12.92
N LEU A 111 24.29 10.16 -12.29
CA LEU A 111 23.37 10.49 -11.21
C LEU A 111 21.91 10.49 -11.69
N LEU A 112 21.60 11.16 -12.81
CA LEU A 112 20.26 11.15 -13.42
C LEU A 112 19.84 9.73 -13.84
N SER A 113 20.79 8.88 -14.23
CA SER A 113 20.53 7.47 -14.52
C SER A 113 20.06 6.69 -13.28
N LYS A 114 20.25 7.19 -12.06
CA LYS A 114 19.73 6.60 -10.81
C LYS A 114 18.43 7.24 -10.33
N VAL A 115 18.12 8.47 -10.75
CA VAL A 115 16.85 9.13 -10.46
C VAL A 115 15.71 8.51 -11.30
N ARG A 116 14.53 8.33 -10.71
CA ARG A 116 13.35 7.76 -11.38
C ARG A 116 12.53 8.87 -12.07
N LEU A 117 13.15 9.55 -13.04
CA LEU A 117 12.57 10.67 -13.80
C LEU A 117 11.14 10.43 -14.33
N PRO A 118 10.74 9.22 -14.79
CA PRO A 118 9.36 8.96 -15.22
C PRO A 118 8.28 9.13 -14.14
N LEU A 119 8.68 9.21 -12.86
CA LEU A 119 7.78 9.45 -11.72
C LEU A 119 7.67 10.93 -11.33
N CYS A 120 8.50 11.79 -11.91
CA CYS A 120 8.37 13.24 -11.74
C CYS A 120 7.15 13.76 -12.50
N ARG A 121 6.61 14.90 -12.08
CA ARG A 121 5.50 15.54 -12.81
C ARG A 121 5.95 16.03 -14.21
N PRO A 122 5.11 15.88 -15.26
CA PRO A 122 5.43 16.37 -16.61
C PRO A 122 5.76 17.86 -16.68
N GLN A 123 5.07 18.67 -15.88
CA GLN A 123 5.31 20.12 -15.75
C GLN A 123 6.70 20.38 -15.19
N PHE A 124 7.09 19.67 -14.14
CA PHE A 124 8.42 19.82 -13.54
C PHE A 124 9.53 19.42 -14.52
N LEU A 125 9.36 18.32 -15.26
CA LEU A 125 10.31 17.90 -16.28
C LEU A 125 10.50 18.96 -17.38
N THR A 126 9.42 19.58 -17.85
CA THR A 126 9.44 20.54 -18.97
C THR A 126 9.87 21.94 -18.55
N ASP A 127 9.31 22.43 -17.44
CA ASP A 127 9.45 23.83 -17.02
C ASP A 127 10.72 24.05 -16.20
N ARG A 128 11.14 23.03 -15.43
CA ARG A 128 12.33 23.08 -14.58
C ARG A 128 13.48 22.28 -15.20
N VAL A 129 13.36 20.96 -15.30
CA VAL A 129 14.51 20.06 -15.53
C VAL A 129 15.12 20.28 -16.91
N GLN A 130 14.28 20.34 -17.95
CA GLN A 130 14.72 20.61 -19.32
C GLN A 130 15.35 22.01 -19.48
N GLN A 131 14.98 22.97 -18.64
CA GLN A 131 15.53 24.33 -18.69
C GLN A 131 16.86 24.47 -17.93
N ASP A 132 17.26 23.47 -17.14
CA ASP A 132 18.52 23.48 -16.40
C ASP A 132 19.74 23.58 -17.33
N GLU A 133 20.71 24.43 -16.98
CA GLU A 133 21.90 24.66 -17.81
C GLU A 133 22.72 23.38 -18.01
N LEU A 134 22.92 22.60 -16.94
CA LEU A 134 23.73 21.38 -16.99
C LEU A 134 23.05 20.28 -17.82
N VAL A 135 21.73 20.18 -17.70
CA VAL A 135 20.94 19.23 -18.49
C VAL A 135 20.97 19.63 -19.97
N ARG A 136 20.80 20.90 -20.30
CA ARG A 136 20.79 21.39 -21.70
C ARG A 136 22.12 21.19 -22.41
N CYS A 137 23.23 21.36 -21.68
CA CYS A 137 24.58 21.21 -22.22
C CYS A 137 25.00 19.74 -22.42
N CYS A 138 24.29 18.77 -21.83
CA CYS A 138 24.63 17.36 -21.91
C CYS A 138 23.61 16.55 -22.73
N HIS A 139 24.04 15.90 -23.82
CA HIS A 139 23.15 15.05 -24.63
C HIS A 139 22.58 13.88 -23.84
N LYS A 140 23.41 13.16 -23.06
CA LYS A 140 22.95 12.03 -22.22
C LYS A 140 21.87 12.44 -21.21
N CYS A 141 21.98 13.63 -20.62
CA CYS A 141 20.97 14.13 -19.69
C CYS A 141 19.65 14.45 -20.40
N ARG A 142 19.72 15.05 -21.61
CA ARG A 142 18.55 15.31 -22.44
C ARG A 142 17.85 14.01 -22.85
N ASP A 143 18.61 13.00 -23.28
CA ASP A 143 18.06 11.69 -23.66
C ASP A 143 17.26 11.06 -22.51
N LEU A 144 17.77 11.14 -21.26
CA LEU A 144 17.08 10.64 -20.07
C LEU A 144 15.79 11.43 -19.74
N VAL A 145 15.80 12.74 -19.94
CA VAL A 145 14.60 13.58 -19.73
C VAL A 145 13.57 13.32 -20.82
N ASP A 146 14.00 13.18 -22.07
CA ASP A 146 13.13 12.87 -23.20
C ASP A 146 12.49 11.48 -23.04
N GLU A 147 13.25 10.47 -22.58
CA GLU A 147 12.71 9.14 -22.23
C GLU A 147 11.60 9.25 -21.16
N ALA A 148 11.80 10.07 -20.13
CA ALA A 148 10.79 10.30 -19.09
C ALA A 148 9.55 11.01 -19.64
N LYS A 149 9.70 11.94 -20.59
CA LYS A 149 8.56 12.60 -21.25
C LYS A 149 7.80 11.63 -22.16
N ASP A 150 8.51 10.79 -22.90
CA ASP A 150 7.91 9.73 -23.72
C ASP A 150 7.11 8.73 -22.88
N PHE A 151 7.54 8.41 -21.65
CA PHE A 151 6.77 7.59 -20.72
C PHE A 151 5.38 8.18 -20.41
N HIS A 152 5.27 9.51 -20.31
CA HIS A 152 4.00 10.19 -20.11
C HIS A 152 3.17 10.30 -21.39
N LEU A 153 3.82 10.46 -22.55
CA LEU A 153 3.17 10.67 -23.84
C LEU A 153 2.71 9.36 -24.51
N MET A 154 3.36 8.23 -24.23
CA MET A 154 3.12 6.95 -24.93
C MET A 154 2.81 5.80 -23.95
N PRO A 155 1.59 5.74 -23.38
CA PRO A 155 1.21 4.70 -22.43
C PRO A 155 1.38 3.26 -22.96
N GLU A 156 1.19 3.02 -24.27
CA GLU A 156 1.32 1.69 -24.86
C GLU A 156 2.77 1.17 -24.89
N ARG A 157 3.75 2.07 -24.82
CA ARG A 157 5.18 1.72 -24.84
C ARG A 157 5.76 1.45 -23.47
N ARG A 158 5.05 1.75 -22.38
CA ARG A 158 5.50 1.54 -21.00
C ARG A 158 6.01 0.13 -20.68
N PRO A 159 5.42 -0.97 -21.18
CA PRO A 159 5.94 -2.31 -20.92
C PRO A 159 7.31 -2.58 -21.54
N HIS A 160 7.69 -1.81 -22.56
CA HIS A 160 8.95 -1.93 -23.29
C HIS A 160 10.02 -0.97 -22.75
N LEU A 161 9.64 -0.04 -21.87
CA LEU A 161 10.59 0.78 -21.14
C LEU A 161 11.22 -0.09 -20.03
N PRO A 162 12.52 0.08 -19.75
CA PRO A 162 13.20 -0.72 -18.73
C PRO A 162 12.41 -0.68 -17.42
N ALA A 163 12.01 -1.84 -16.90
CA ALA A 163 11.14 -2.00 -15.73
C ALA A 163 11.72 -1.48 -14.40
N PHE A 164 12.79 -0.67 -14.43
CA PHE A 164 13.59 -0.28 -13.27
C PHE A 164 13.31 1.13 -12.73
N LYS A 165 12.47 1.96 -13.38
CA LYS A 165 12.25 3.36 -12.94
C LYS A 165 10.81 3.83 -12.84
N THR A 166 9.85 2.91 -12.87
CA THR A 166 8.41 3.25 -12.78
C THR A 166 7.79 2.85 -11.46
N ARG A 167 8.58 2.29 -10.55
CA ARG A 167 8.14 1.91 -9.22
C ARG A 167 8.43 3.06 -8.24
N GLN A 168 7.49 3.40 -7.38
CA GLN A 168 7.72 4.36 -6.28
C GLN A 168 8.74 3.81 -5.27
N ARG A 169 9.49 4.70 -4.61
CA ARG A 169 10.40 4.32 -3.51
C ARG A 169 9.58 3.84 -2.33
N CYS A 170 10.14 2.89 -1.57
CA CYS A 170 9.46 2.25 -0.47
C CYS A 170 10.41 2.12 0.73
N CYS A 171 10.39 3.11 1.62
CA CYS A 171 11.07 3.04 2.91
C CYS A 171 10.40 1.99 3.81
N THR A 172 11.03 0.82 3.95
CA THR A 172 10.52 -0.29 4.78
C THR A 172 10.70 -0.06 6.27
N SER A 173 11.56 0.89 6.64
CA SER A 173 11.83 1.29 8.01
C SER A 173 10.75 2.21 8.59
N ILE A 174 9.80 2.67 7.76
CA ILE A 174 8.61 3.37 8.20
C ILE A 174 7.45 2.38 8.18
N THR A 175 6.99 2.03 9.39
CA THR A 175 5.80 1.21 9.55
C THR A 175 4.58 1.98 9.08
N GLY A 176 3.94 1.51 8.01
CA GLY A 176 2.71 2.11 7.52
C GLY A 176 1.55 1.97 8.50
N LEU A 177 0.70 2.99 8.55
CA LEU A 177 -0.53 2.97 9.35
C LEU A 177 -1.60 2.11 8.66
N ILE A 178 -2.46 1.46 9.45
CA ILE A 178 -3.59 0.67 8.93
C ILE A 178 -4.90 1.39 9.25
N TYR A 179 -5.66 1.73 8.22
CA TYR A 179 -6.96 2.38 8.33
C TYR A 179 -8.08 1.36 8.20
N ALA A 180 -9.10 1.45 9.05
CA ALA A 180 -10.36 0.74 8.97
C ALA A 180 -11.48 1.75 8.68
N VAL A 181 -12.17 1.56 7.56
CA VAL A 181 -13.07 2.54 6.95
C VAL A 181 -14.49 1.96 6.86
N GLY A 182 -15.45 2.64 7.50
CA GLY A 182 -16.87 2.36 7.42
C GLY A 182 -17.25 0.95 7.88
N GLY A 183 -18.09 0.28 7.10
CA GLY A 183 -18.57 -1.07 7.38
C GLY A 183 -19.95 -1.09 8.03
N LEU A 184 -20.25 -2.21 8.69
CA LEU A 184 -21.51 -2.44 9.40
C LEU A 184 -21.25 -2.66 10.89
N ASN A 185 -22.14 -2.10 11.71
CA ASN A 185 -22.22 -2.47 13.12
C ASN A 185 -22.99 -3.81 13.29
N SER A 186 -23.18 -4.24 14.54
CA SER A 186 -23.90 -5.48 14.82
C SER A 186 -25.42 -5.41 14.64
N SER A 187 -25.97 -4.21 14.58
CA SER A 187 -27.39 -3.98 14.23
C SER A 187 -27.62 -4.01 12.71
N GLY A 188 -26.54 -3.96 11.92
CA GLY A 188 -26.63 -3.87 10.45
C GLY A 188 -26.64 -2.44 9.91
N ASP A 189 -26.37 -1.44 10.75
CA ASP A 189 -26.31 -0.04 10.29
C ASP A 189 -24.97 0.25 9.61
N SER A 190 -25.03 1.02 8.53
CA SER A 190 -23.84 1.50 7.82
C SER A 190 -23.14 2.60 8.62
N LEU A 191 -21.82 2.49 8.71
CA LEU A 191 -20.98 3.41 9.49
C LEU A 191 -20.21 4.38 8.59
N ASN A 192 -20.00 5.60 9.08
CA ASN A 192 -19.07 6.57 8.51
C ASN A 192 -17.75 6.65 9.28
N VAL A 193 -17.58 5.82 10.31
CA VAL A 193 -16.42 5.83 11.21
C VAL A 193 -15.16 5.39 10.48
N VAL A 194 -14.04 6.03 10.82
CA VAL A 194 -12.71 5.70 10.32
C VAL A 194 -11.80 5.58 11.52
N GLU A 195 -11.10 4.46 11.62
CA GLU A 195 -10.14 4.19 12.70
C GLU A 195 -8.77 3.92 12.08
N VAL A 196 -7.71 4.40 12.71
CA VAL A 196 -6.32 4.16 12.31
C VAL A 196 -5.62 3.37 13.40
N PHE A 197 -4.83 2.39 12.99
CA PHE A 197 -3.97 1.59 13.83
C PHE A 197 -2.52 1.95 13.54
N ASP A 198 -1.83 2.38 14.59
CA ASP A 198 -0.37 2.49 14.60
C ASP A 198 0.22 1.16 15.08
N PRO A 199 0.91 0.38 14.23
CA PRO A 199 1.51 -0.87 14.65
C PRO A 199 2.74 -0.70 15.55
N VAL A 200 3.37 0.48 15.56
CA VAL A 200 4.51 0.81 16.44
C VAL A 200 4.00 1.15 17.85
N GLY A 201 3.06 2.10 17.93
CA GLY A 201 2.39 2.44 19.19
C GLY A 201 1.45 1.36 19.71
N ASN A 202 1.02 0.44 18.84
CA ASN A 202 0.06 -0.63 19.11
C ASN A 202 -1.26 -0.12 19.72
N PHE A 203 -1.82 0.93 19.14
CA PHE A 203 -3.12 1.47 19.55
C PHE A 203 -3.98 1.84 18.33
N TRP A 204 -5.29 1.87 18.57
CA TRP A 204 -6.28 2.36 17.60
C TRP A 204 -6.73 3.75 18.01
N GLU A 205 -6.89 4.62 17.03
CA GLU A 205 -7.42 5.98 17.20
C GLU A 205 -8.50 6.26 16.15
N ARG A 206 -9.42 7.17 16.45
CA ARG A 206 -10.43 7.62 15.49
C ARG A 206 -9.92 8.80 14.67
N CYS A 207 -10.06 8.71 13.36
CA CYS A 207 -9.86 9.85 12.46
C CYS A 207 -11.17 10.63 12.29
N GLN A 208 -11.13 11.75 11.55
CA GLN A 208 -12.37 12.37 11.07
C GLN A 208 -13.24 11.33 10.34
N PRO A 209 -14.54 11.23 10.69
CA PRO A 209 -15.45 10.34 9.98
C PRO A 209 -15.72 10.83 8.56
N MET A 210 -16.08 9.90 7.67
CA MET A 210 -16.58 10.23 6.34
C MET A 210 -17.86 11.07 6.44
N LYS A 211 -18.14 11.86 5.39
CA LYS A 211 -19.37 12.67 5.31
C LYS A 211 -20.60 11.81 5.07
N THR A 212 -20.42 10.62 4.50
CA THR A 212 -21.49 9.67 4.22
C THR A 212 -21.14 8.31 4.81
N SER A 213 -22.10 7.64 5.44
CA SER A 213 -21.94 6.27 5.91
C SER A 213 -21.77 5.31 4.74
N ARG A 214 -20.85 4.34 4.86
CA ARG A 214 -20.53 3.42 3.77
C ARG A 214 -20.27 2.02 4.32
N SER A 215 -21.20 1.11 4.07
CA SER A 215 -20.94 -0.33 4.15
C SER A 215 -20.55 -0.90 2.79
N ARG A 216 -19.85 -2.04 2.79
CA ARG A 216 -19.39 -2.72 1.56
C ARG A 216 -18.60 -1.79 0.62
N VAL A 217 -17.86 -0.87 1.23
CA VAL A 217 -17.12 0.20 0.57
C VAL A 217 -15.84 -0.36 -0.08
N GLY A 218 -15.50 0.18 -1.25
CA GLY A 218 -14.19 0.00 -1.86
C GLY A 218 -13.22 1.04 -1.28
N VAL A 219 -11.99 0.64 -0.97
CA VAL A 219 -10.96 1.59 -0.51
C VAL A 219 -9.67 1.42 -1.29
N ALA A 220 -8.99 2.53 -1.51
CA ALA A 220 -7.71 2.58 -2.22
C ALA A 220 -6.83 3.68 -1.62
N VAL A 221 -5.51 3.51 -1.72
CA VAL A 221 -4.55 4.52 -1.32
C VAL A 221 -3.74 4.92 -2.55
N VAL A 222 -3.75 6.22 -2.87
CA VAL A 222 -3.01 6.79 -4.01
C VAL A 222 -2.35 8.07 -3.54
N ASN A 223 -1.03 8.19 -3.75
CA ASN A 223 -0.24 9.38 -3.41
C ASN A 223 -0.44 9.84 -1.96
N GLY A 224 -0.47 8.91 -1.01
CA GLY A 224 -0.65 9.22 0.42
C GLY A 224 -2.08 9.61 0.83
N LEU A 225 -3.04 9.56 -0.09
CA LEU A 225 -4.45 9.88 0.18
C LEU A 225 -5.30 8.61 0.18
N LEU A 226 -6.26 8.54 1.12
CA LEU A 226 -7.15 7.39 1.29
C LEU A 226 -8.52 7.67 0.64
N TYR A 227 -8.91 6.85 -0.33
CA TYR A 227 -10.16 6.98 -1.06
C TYR A 227 -11.21 6.00 -0.55
N ALA A 228 -12.42 6.49 -0.28
CA ALA A 228 -13.60 5.70 0.02
C ALA A 228 -14.58 5.78 -1.16
N ILE A 229 -14.82 4.65 -1.80
CA ILE A 229 -15.43 4.56 -3.14
C ILE A 229 -16.72 3.74 -3.07
N GLY A 230 -17.84 4.37 -3.45
CA GLY A 230 -19.15 3.74 -3.50
C GLY A 230 -19.60 3.18 -2.15
N GLY A 231 -20.24 2.01 -2.19
CA GLY A 231 -20.79 1.34 -1.01
C GLY A 231 -22.29 1.54 -0.87
N TYR A 232 -22.82 1.22 0.30
CA TYR A 232 -24.22 1.35 0.67
C TYR A 232 -24.34 2.18 1.95
N ASP A 233 -25.17 3.22 1.95
CA ASP A 233 -25.31 4.14 3.09
C ASP A 233 -26.38 3.72 4.11
N GLY A 234 -27.09 2.62 3.85
CA GLY A 234 -28.25 2.19 4.63
C GLY A 234 -29.58 2.38 3.88
N GLN A 235 -29.59 3.21 2.84
CA GLN A 235 -30.77 3.51 2.02
C GLN A 235 -30.51 3.26 0.52
N SER A 236 -29.37 3.74 0.02
CA SER A 236 -29.02 3.75 -1.39
C SER A 236 -27.60 3.25 -1.62
N ARG A 237 -27.36 2.70 -2.82
CA ARG A 237 -26.00 2.40 -3.28
C ARG A 237 -25.40 3.71 -3.78
N LEU A 238 -24.13 3.93 -3.48
CA LEU A 238 -23.45 5.18 -3.78
C LEU A 238 -22.61 5.06 -5.05
N SER A 239 -22.63 6.11 -5.87
CA SER A 239 -21.60 6.38 -6.88
C SER A 239 -20.52 7.33 -6.37
N THR A 240 -20.77 8.01 -5.26
CA THR A 240 -19.90 9.06 -4.74
C THR A 240 -18.57 8.51 -4.23
N VAL A 241 -17.54 9.35 -4.32
CA VAL A 241 -16.19 9.07 -3.82
C VAL A 241 -15.76 10.19 -2.89
N GLU A 242 -15.18 9.81 -1.76
CA GLU A 242 -14.58 10.71 -0.80
C GLU A 242 -13.09 10.39 -0.66
N VAL A 243 -12.27 11.42 -0.48
CA VAL A 243 -10.83 11.30 -0.25
C VAL A 243 -10.47 11.90 1.10
N TYR A 244 -9.67 11.18 1.87
CA TYR A 244 -9.14 11.56 3.16
C TYR A 244 -7.68 11.97 3.01
N ASN A 245 -7.36 13.15 3.52
CA ASN A 245 -6.00 13.62 3.66
C ASN A 245 -5.56 13.50 5.12
N PRO A 246 -4.65 12.55 5.46
CA PRO A 246 -4.18 12.34 6.83
C PRO A 246 -3.38 13.53 7.39
N GLU A 247 -2.76 14.36 6.55
CA GLU A 247 -2.00 15.54 7.01
C GLU A 247 -2.92 16.63 7.55
N THR A 248 -4.14 16.72 7.01
CA THR A 248 -5.14 17.73 7.40
C THR A 248 -6.26 17.17 8.25
N ASP A 249 -6.26 15.85 8.49
CA ASP A 249 -7.37 15.08 9.07
C ASP A 249 -8.72 15.53 8.49
N SER A 250 -8.90 15.44 7.17
CA SER A 250 -10.12 15.95 6.54
C SER A 250 -10.56 15.15 5.32
N TRP A 251 -11.88 15.08 5.13
CA TRP A 251 -12.52 14.43 3.99
C TRP A 251 -13.03 15.45 2.97
N THR A 252 -12.75 15.21 1.70
CA THR A 252 -13.30 15.98 0.57
C THR A 252 -13.99 15.05 -0.42
N ARG A 253 -15.08 15.53 -1.05
CA ARG A 253 -15.73 14.79 -2.14
C ARG A 253 -14.96 15.04 -3.42
N VAL A 254 -14.75 14.00 -4.20
CA VAL A 254 -14.13 14.05 -5.53
C VAL A 254 -15.12 13.54 -6.58
N SER A 255 -14.69 13.44 -7.84
CA SER A 255 -15.52 12.95 -8.93
C SER A 255 -16.18 11.62 -8.60
N SER A 256 -17.47 11.49 -8.90
CA SER A 256 -18.22 10.27 -8.65
C SER A 256 -18.00 9.23 -9.76
N MET A 257 -18.27 7.97 -9.45
CA MET A 257 -18.31 6.89 -10.43
C MET A 257 -19.46 7.09 -11.41
N ASN A 258 -19.34 6.54 -12.62
CA ASN A 258 -20.39 6.57 -13.65
C ASN A 258 -21.66 5.80 -13.23
N SER A 259 -21.54 4.88 -12.29
CA SER A 259 -22.62 4.03 -11.82
C SER A 259 -22.53 3.89 -10.30
N GLN A 260 -23.67 3.83 -9.61
CA GLN A 260 -23.72 3.43 -8.22
C GLN A 260 -23.34 1.95 -8.08
N ARG A 261 -22.56 1.63 -7.05
CA ARG A 261 -22.15 0.23 -6.81
C ARG A 261 -21.63 0.04 -5.39
N SER A 262 -21.85 -1.17 -4.88
CA SER A 262 -21.36 -1.66 -3.58
C SER A 262 -20.69 -3.02 -3.75
N ALA A 263 -19.95 -3.48 -2.73
CA ALA A 263 -19.35 -4.82 -2.74
C ALA A 263 -18.44 -5.10 -3.95
N MET A 264 -17.59 -4.12 -4.26
CA MET A 264 -16.67 -4.12 -5.41
C MET A 264 -15.22 -4.40 -5.01
N GLY A 265 -14.42 -4.86 -5.97
CA GLY A 265 -12.96 -4.83 -5.86
C GLY A 265 -12.40 -3.45 -6.23
N THR A 266 -11.36 -3.02 -5.52
CA THR A 266 -10.64 -1.76 -5.77
C THR A 266 -9.14 -2.03 -5.85
N VAL A 267 -8.53 -1.72 -7.00
CA VAL A 267 -7.09 -1.89 -7.18
C VAL A 267 -6.44 -0.61 -7.66
N VAL A 268 -5.22 -0.35 -7.19
CA VAL A 268 -4.37 0.72 -7.68
C VAL A 268 -3.33 0.15 -8.61
N ILE A 269 -3.27 0.65 -9.85
CA ILE A 269 -2.26 0.28 -10.85
C ILE A 269 -1.74 1.58 -11.45
N ASP A 270 -0.42 1.77 -11.43
CA ASP A 270 0.27 2.95 -11.96
C ASP A 270 -0.31 4.28 -11.45
N GLY A 271 -0.68 4.35 -10.17
CA GLY A 271 -1.28 5.55 -9.56
C GLY A 271 -2.75 5.81 -9.97
N HIS A 272 -3.38 4.87 -10.67
CA HIS A 272 -4.78 4.95 -11.08
C HIS A 272 -5.62 3.96 -10.27
N ILE A 273 -6.85 4.37 -9.91
CA ILE A 273 -7.79 3.51 -9.19
C ILE A 273 -8.73 2.84 -10.19
N TYR A 274 -8.83 1.53 -10.11
CA TYR A 274 -9.75 0.70 -10.88
C TYR A 274 -10.77 0.06 -9.94
N VAL A 275 -12.03 0.07 -10.38
CA VAL A 275 -13.13 -0.60 -9.68
C VAL A 275 -13.66 -1.73 -10.54
N CYS A 276 -13.69 -2.93 -9.97
CA CYS A 276 -14.07 -4.14 -10.66
C CYS A 276 -15.31 -4.76 -10.01
N GLY A 277 -16.33 -4.96 -10.84
CA GLY A 277 -17.58 -5.60 -10.46
C GLY A 277 -18.29 -4.93 -9.28
N GLY A 278 -19.14 -5.70 -8.60
CA GLY A 278 -20.00 -5.21 -7.52
C GLY A 278 -21.47 -5.12 -7.94
N TYR A 279 -22.31 -4.68 -7.01
CA TYR A 279 -23.77 -4.70 -7.11
C TYR A 279 -24.33 -3.28 -7.14
N ASP A 280 -25.11 -2.98 -8.18
CA ASP A 280 -25.71 -1.66 -8.43
C ASP A 280 -27.15 -1.51 -7.87
N GLY A 281 -27.70 -2.57 -7.26
CA GLY A 281 -29.09 -2.62 -6.81
C GLY A 281 -30.03 -3.40 -7.75
N LYS A 282 -29.55 -3.79 -8.93
CA LYS A 282 -30.31 -4.60 -9.90
C LYS A 282 -29.54 -5.85 -10.31
N SER A 283 -28.26 -5.72 -10.60
CA SER A 283 -27.44 -6.82 -11.12
C SER A 283 -26.02 -6.79 -10.55
N SER A 284 -25.43 -7.98 -10.43
CA SER A 284 -23.99 -8.13 -10.21
C SER A 284 -23.27 -7.86 -11.52
N THR A 285 -22.47 -6.80 -11.54
CA THR A 285 -21.79 -6.35 -12.75
C THR A 285 -20.43 -7.04 -12.92
N ARG A 286 -20.06 -7.37 -14.17
CA ARG A 286 -18.77 -8.00 -14.54
C ARG A 286 -17.71 -7.00 -15.02
N VAL A 287 -18.09 -5.76 -15.33
CA VAL A 287 -17.21 -4.81 -16.02
C VAL A 287 -16.34 -4.05 -15.03
N GLY A 288 -15.03 -4.01 -15.30
CA GLY A 288 -14.08 -3.13 -14.62
C GLY A 288 -14.07 -1.74 -15.26
N GLY A 289 -14.08 -0.69 -14.45
CA GLY A 289 -13.95 0.69 -14.89
C GLY A 289 -12.73 1.36 -14.27
N VAL A 290 -12.06 2.22 -15.03
CA VAL A 290 -11.05 3.15 -14.52
C VAL A 290 -11.79 4.33 -13.89
N LEU A 291 -11.39 4.74 -12.67
CA LEU A 291 -12.03 5.87 -12.00
C LEU A 291 -11.21 7.16 -12.06
N PHE A 292 -9.87 7.09 -11.96
CA PHE A 292 -9.05 8.29 -11.81
C PHE A 292 -7.71 8.23 -12.54
N SER A 293 -7.40 9.30 -13.28
CA SER A 293 -6.05 9.75 -13.63
C SER A 293 -5.93 11.21 -13.20
N GLY A 294 -5.10 11.51 -12.19
CA GLY A 294 -4.82 12.87 -11.71
C GLY A 294 -5.99 13.87 -11.73
N ASN A 295 -6.78 13.98 -10.67
CA ASN A 295 -7.90 14.94 -10.52
C ASN A 295 -8.93 15.02 -11.67
N ARG A 296 -8.88 14.16 -12.70
CA ARG A 296 -9.85 14.10 -13.80
C ARG A 296 -10.38 12.69 -14.02
N GLN A 297 -11.65 12.63 -14.39
CA GLN A 297 -12.37 11.43 -14.76
C GLN A 297 -11.87 10.96 -16.15
N VAL A 298 -11.51 9.69 -16.29
CA VAL A 298 -11.17 9.08 -17.59
C VAL A 298 -12.31 8.16 -18.03
N SER A 299 -12.65 8.23 -19.31
CA SER A 299 -13.71 7.43 -19.95
C SER A 299 -13.41 5.92 -19.88
N PRO A 300 -14.44 5.04 -19.90
CA PRO A 300 -14.23 3.59 -19.88
C PRO A 300 -13.44 3.13 -21.11
N THR A 301 -12.32 2.43 -20.89
CA THR A 301 -11.59 1.72 -21.95
C THR A 301 -11.97 0.24 -21.93
N THR A 302 -12.44 -0.27 -23.06
CA THR A 302 -12.48 -1.71 -23.33
C THR A 302 -11.04 -2.23 -23.43
N PRO A 303 -10.67 -3.35 -22.78
CA PRO A 303 -9.34 -3.91 -22.94
C PRO A 303 -9.16 -4.38 -24.39
N ALA A 304 -8.04 -3.99 -25.02
CA ALA A 304 -7.66 -4.45 -26.35
C ALA A 304 -7.44 -5.98 -26.35
N PRO A 305 -7.90 -6.70 -27.39
CA PRO A 305 -7.64 -8.13 -27.50
C PRO A 305 -6.17 -8.34 -27.93
N GLY A 306 -5.29 -8.78 -27.04
CA GLY A 306 -3.93 -9.16 -27.45
C GLY A 306 -2.85 -9.38 -26.40
N GLY A 307 -3.02 -8.97 -25.14
CA GLY A 307 -2.00 -9.20 -24.10
C GLY A 307 -2.20 -10.54 -23.38
N GLY A 308 -1.31 -11.52 -23.60
CA GLY A 308 -1.31 -12.85 -22.97
C GLY A 308 -0.98 -12.88 -21.46
N GLY A 309 -1.58 -11.99 -20.67
CA GLY A 309 -1.60 -12.10 -19.20
C GLY A 309 -2.82 -12.90 -18.71
N PRO A 310 -2.83 -13.38 -17.45
CA PRO A 310 -3.95 -14.17 -16.94
C PRO A 310 -5.26 -13.40 -17.04
N ARG A 311 -6.19 -13.91 -17.86
CA ARG A 311 -7.58 -13.46 -17.88
C ARG A 311 -8.25 -13.92 -16.60
N LEU A 312 -8.46 -13.01 -15.66
CA LEU A 312 -9.36 -13.20 -14.52
C LEU A 312 -10.79 -13.31 -15.03
N THR A 313 -11.25 -14.54 -15.26
CA THR A 313 -12.66 -14.83 -15.51
C THR A 313 -13.32 -15.06 -14.16
N VAL A 314 -13.87 -14.00 -13.56
CA VAL A 314 -14.68 -14.15 -12.34
C VAL A 314 -16.11 -14.42 -12.77
N SER A 315 -16.56 -15.66 -12.55
CA SER A 315 -17.96 -16.04 -12.70
C SER A 315 -18.79 -15.31 -11.63
N PRO A 316 -19.70 -14.38 -11.98
CA PRO A 316 -20.64 -13.85 -11.01
C PRO A 316 -21.61 -14.97 -10.66
N GLN A 317 -21.67 -15.33 -9.39
CA GLN A 317 -22.78 -16.14 -8.91
C GLN A 317 -24.03 -15.26 -8.97
N VAL A 318 -24.96 -15.69 -9.83
CA VAL A 318 -26.28 -15.11 -10.00
C VAL A 318 -27.06 -15.40 -8.73
N ASP A 319 -27.57 -14.37 -8.05
CA ASP A 319 -28.73 -14.55 -7.19
C ASP A 319 -29.79 -13.54 -7.63
N GLY A 320 -30.89 -14.10 -8.11
CA GLY A 320 -32.06 -13.37 -8.59
C GLY A 320 -32.80 -12.71 -7.43
N GLY A 321 -33.40 -11.57 -7.74
CA GLY A 321 -34.51 -11.03 -6.95
C GLY A 321 -35.80 -11.72 -7.37
N ASP A 322 -36.66 -11.92 -6.37
CA ASP A 322 -38.04 -12.42 -6.38
C ASP A 322 -38.72 -12.55 -7.75
N GLY A 323 -39.08 -13.79 -8.07
CA GLY A 323 -39.86 -14.16 -9.23
C GLY A 323 -39.80 -15.66 -9.42
N ASP A 324 -40.84 -16.33 -8.95
CA ASP A 324 -41.16 -17.73 -9.16
C ASP A 324 -40.80 -18.21 -10.58
N GLU A 325 -39.81 -19.10 -10.74
CA GLU A 325 -39.79 -20.13 -11.78
C GLU A 325 -38.62 -21.12 -11.58
N ARG A 326 -38.98 -22.40 -11.48
CA ARG A 326 -38.06 -23.55 -11.50
C ARG A 326 -37.36 -23.62 -12.86
N GLY A 327 -36.04 -23.49 -12.90
CA GLY A 327 -35.28 -23.64 -14.14
C GLY A 327 -33.86 -24.18 -13.89
N VAL A 328 -33.72 -25.50 -13.84
CA VAL A 328 -32.44 -26.18 -14.00
C VAL A 328 -32.02 -26.05 -15.46
N LEU A 329 -30.90 -25.38 -15.75
CA LEU A 329 -30.24 -25.42 -17.06
C LEU A 329 -28.82 -25.97 -16.90
N GLN A 330 -28.65 -27.24 -17.25
CA GLN A 330 -27.36 -27.76 -17.71
C GLN A 330 -27.07 -27.18 -19.12
N PRO A 331 -25.82 -26.83 -19.42
CA PRO A 331 -25.32 -27.00 -20.77
C PRO A 331 -24.10 -27.93 -20.79
N SER A 332 -24.28 -29.03 -21.50
CA SER A 332 -23.24 -29.77 -22.22
C SER A 332 -22.43 -28.82 -23.10
N HIS A 333 -21.17 -28.59 -22.77
CA HIS A 333 -20.04 -28.60 -23.72
C HIS A 333 -18.74 -28.49 -22.90
N GLN A 334 -17.79 -29.37 -23.22
CA GLN A 334 -16.58 -29.71 -22.46
C GLN A 334 -15.77 -28.50 -21.97
N PRO A 335 -15.37 -28.47 -20.68
CA PRO A 335 -14.30 -27.59 -20.23
C PRO A 335 -12.97 -28.14 -20.74
N VAL A 336 -12.20 -27.29 -21.41
CA VAL A 336 -10.76 -27.50 -21.62
C VAL A 336 -10.09 -27.42 -20.24
N ALA A 337 -9.51 -28.51 -19.77
CA ALA A 337 -8.78 -28.64 -18.51
C ALA A 337 -7.25 -28.55 -18.74
N PRO A 338 -6.40 -28.47 -17.70
CA PRO A 338 -6.48 -27.65 -16.48
C PRO A 338 -5.13 -26.96 -16.13
N GLY A 339 -5.17 -25.97 -15.25
CA GLY A 339 -3.98 -25.44 -14.55
C GLY A 339 -4.38 -24.89 -13.18
N GLY A 340 -4.47 -25.77 -12.18
CA GLY A 340 -4.52 -25.44 -10.74
C GLY A 340 -5.60 -24.46 -10.31
N GLY A 341 -6.88 -24.84 -10.44
CA GLY A 341 -8.02 -24.03 -9.98
C GLY A 341 -8.19 -24.05 -8.46
N HIS A 342 -8.66 -22.93 -7.93
CA HIS A 342 -9.21 -22.79 -6.56
C HIS A 342 -10.36 -23.78 -6.38
N ASP A 343 -10.16 -24.83 -5.58
CA ASP A 343 -11.03 -26.01 -5.51
C ASP A 343 -12.27 -25.81 -4.60
N GLU A 344 -12.40 -24.64 -3.96
CA GLU A 344 -13.51 -24.35 -3.05
C GLU A 344 -14.28 -23.11 -3.52
N GLN A 345 -15.55 -23.25 -3.90
CA GLN A 345 -16.35 -22.12 -4.39
C GLN A 345 -16.75 -21.21 -3.23
N ALA A 346 -15.95 -20.18 -2.97
CA ALA A 346 -16.10 -19.38 -1.77
C ALA A 346 -16.20 -17.88 -2.09
N CYS A 347 -17.06 -17.16 -1.34
CA CYS A 347 -17.24 -15.70 -1.42
C CYS A 347 -16.77 -14.96 -0.14
N ARG A 348 -16.60 -13.63 -0.22
CA ARG A 348 -16.36 -12.75 0.95
C ARG A 348 -15.02 -13.01 1.67
N HIS A 349 -14.00 -13.42 0.93
CA HIS A 349 -12.62 -13.53 1.38
C HIS A 349 -12.00 -12.14 1.56
N GLY A 350 -11.01 -12.03 2.43
CA GLY A 350 -10.05 -10.93 2.34
C GLY A 350 -8.97 -11.28 1.33
N ALA A 351 -8.50 -10.29 0.58
CA ALA A 351 -7.38 -10.46 -0.33
C ALA A 351 -6.42 -9.26 -0.24
N ALA A 352 -5.12 -9.53 -0.31
CA ALA A 352 -4.07 -8.51 -0.41
C ALA A 352 -2.90 -9.03 -1.23
N ALA A 353 -2.21 -8.16 -1.97
CA ALA A 353 -1.00 -8.51 -2.71
C ALA A 353 0.27 -8.01 -2.01
N LEU A 354 1.36 -8.75 -2.14
CA LEU A 354 2.70 -8.35 -1.69
C LEU A 354 3.74 -8.83 -2.69
N GLY A 355 4.31 -7.90 -3.46
CA GLY A 355 5.23 -8.25 -4.55
C GLY A 355 4.54 -9.11 -5.60
N SER A 356 5.15 -10.25 -5.94
CA SER A 356 4.60 -11.20 -6.91
C SER A 356 3.56 -12.18 -6.35
N HIS A 357 3.15 -11.99 -5.08
CA HIS A 357 2.24 -12.90 -4.38
C HIS A 357 0.90 -12.24 -4.06
N MET A 358 -0.19 -12.99 -4.15
CA MET A 358 -1.53 -12.59 -3.73
C MET A 358 -2.01 -13.54 -2.63
N TYR A 359 -2.42 -12.99 -1.50
CA TYR A 359 -2.90 -13.71 -0.33
C TYR A 359 -4.41 -13.61 -0.27
N VAL A 360 -5.07 -14.73 0.01
CA VAL A 360 -6.52 -14.82 0.19
C VAL A 360 -6.79 -15.51 1.53
N SER A 361 -7.74 -14.99 2.32
CA SER A 361 -8.09 -15.61 3.60
C SER A 361 -9.57 -15.53 3.94
N GLY A 362 -10.00 -16.53 4.71
CA GLY A 362 -11.34 -16.58 5.30
C GLY A 362 -12.39 -16.90 4.27
N GLY A 363 -13.58 -16.32 4.40
CA GLY A 363 -14.67 -16.43 3.44
C GLY A 363 -15.83 -17.33 3.88
N TYR A 364 -16.74 -17.58 2.93
CA TYR A 364 -17.96 -18.35 3.10
C TYR A 364 -18.26 -19.13 1.81
N ASP A 365 -18.36 -20.45 1.92
CA ASP A 365 -18.56 -21.42 0.83
C ASP A 365 -20.04 -21.79 0.59
N GLY A 366 -20.97 -21.18 1.33
CA GLY A 366 -22.38 -21.58 1.32
C GLY A 366 -22.76 -22.53 2.46
N SER A 367 -21.80 -23.22 3.07
CA SER A 367 -22.01 -24.15 4.18
C SER A 367 -21.56 -23.58 5.52
N GLY A 368 -20.49 -22.79 5.53
CA GLY A 368 -19.88 -22.30 6.75
C GLY A 368 -18.80 -21.24 6.51
N PHE A 369 -18.31 -20.65 7.61
CA PHE A 369 -17.18 -19.73 7.53
C PHE A 369 -15.87 -20.51 7.41
N LEU A 370 -14.98 -19.98 6.57
CA LEU A 370 -13.67 -20.56 6.32
C LEU A 370 -12.60 -19.88 7.19
N SER A 371 -11.56 -20.63 7.49
CA SER A 371 -10.32 -20.15 8.12
C SER A 371 -9.10 -20.35 7.22
N GLY A 372 -9.28 -20.96 6.04
CA GLY A 372 -8.21 -21.22 5.10
C GLY A 372 -7.49 -19.94 4.70
N VAL A 373 -6.19 -20.08 4.42
CA VAL A 373 -5.34 -19.03 3.88
C VAL A 373 -4.58 -19.62 2.72
N GLU A 374 -4.61 -18.95 1.59
CA GLU A 374 -3.97 -19.36 0.36
C GLU A 374 -3.11 -18.23 -0.18
N VAL A 375 -2.04 -18.59 -0.88
CA VAL A 375 -1.19 -17.65 -1.60
C VAL A 375 -1.02 -18.09 -3.05
N PHE A 376 -1.27 -17.17 -3.96
CA PHE A 376 -0.97 -17.32 -5.38
C PHE A 376 0.37 -16.65 -5.69
N SER A 377 1.28 -17.34 -6.36
CA SER A 377 2.50 -16.75 -6.91
C SER A 377 2.33 -16.50 -8.40
N SER A 378 2.45 -15.24 -8.82
CA SER A 378 2.43 -14.86 -10.24
C SER A 378 3.66 -15.36 -11.01
N VAL A 379 4.75 -15.71 -10.32
CA VAL A 379 5.96 -16.25 -10.94
C VAL A 379 5.78 -17.71 -11.36
N SER A 380 5.20 -18.53 -10.47
CA SER A 380 4.95 -19.95 -10.76
C SER A 380 3.58 -20.21 -11.37
N GLY A 381 2.65 -19.26 -11.26
CA GLY A 381 1.25 -19.44 -11.64
C GLY A 381 0.53 -20.47 -10.75
N GLN A 382 1.03 -20.74 -9.54
CA GLN A 382 0.48 -21.76 -8.65
C GLN A 382 -0.04 -21.17 -7.34
N TRP A 383 -1.04 -21.86 -6.78
CA TRP A 383 -1.55 -21.65 -5.43
C TRP A 383 -0.85 -22.55 -4.44
N SER A 384 -0.66 -22.07 -3.22
CA SER A 384 -0.23 -22.87 -2.08
C SER A 384 -0.99 -22.50 -0.81
N LEU A 385 -1.21 -23.50 0.04
CA LEU A 385 -1.86 -23.34 1.32
C LEU A 385 -0.89 -22.79 2.37
N LEU A 386 -1.39 -21.86 3.18
CA LEU A 386 -0.70 -21.31 4.33
C LEU A 386 -1.37 -21.74 5.63
N VAL A 387 -0.77 -21.35 6.75
CA VAL A 387 -1.33 -21.56 8.09
C VAL A 387 -2.71 -20.89 8.17
N ALA A 388 -3.72 -21.69 8.52
CA ALA A 388 -5.08 -21.22 8.69
C ALA A 388 -5.19 -20.14 9.77
N MET A 389 -6.14 -19.23 9.61
CA MET A 389 -6.49 -18.26 10.65
C MET A 389 -6.97 -18.97 11.91
N ASN A 390 -6.68 -18.38 13.07
CA ASN A 390 -7.12 -18.89 14.37
C ASN A 390 -8.66 -18.96 14.50
N THR A 391 -9.40 -18.23 13.66
CA THR A 391 -10.85 -18.19 13.68
C THR A 391 -11.43 -18.26 12.27
N ARG A 392 -12.55 -18.99 12.13
CA ARG A 392 -13.35 -19.05 10.90
C ARG A 392 -14.16 -17.77 10.72
N ARG A 393 -13.92 -17.01 9.64
CA ARG A 393 -14.51 -15.69 9.44
C ARG A 393 -14.67 -15.34 7.96
N SER A 394 -15.71 -14.58 7.64
CA SER A 394 -15.93 -13.95 6.32
C SER A 394 -16.01 -12.43 6.44
N ARG A 395 -15.88 -11.74 5.30
CA ARG A 395 -15.85 -10.27 5.19
C ARG A 395 -14.68 -9.66 5.97
N VAL A 396 -13.55 -10.35 5.94
CA VAL A 396 -12.29 -9.84 6.50
C VAL A 396 -11.62 -8.91 5.50
N SER A 397 -10.89 -7.93 6.02
CA SER A 397 -10.00 -7.09 5.23
C SER A 397 -8.58 -7.58 5.44
N LEU A 398 -7.86 -7.87 4.36
CA LEU A 398 -6.43 -8.12 4.43
C LEU A 398 -5.67 -6.86 4.01
N VAL A 399 -4.56 -6.63 4.68
CA VAL A 399 -3.65 -5.53 4.43
C VAL A 399 -2.24 -6.10 4.53
N SER A 400 -1.42 -5.81 3.52
CA SER A 400 -0.01 -6.19 3.50
C SER A 400 0.84 -4.94 3.74
N THR A 401 1.90 -5.09 4.52
CA THR A 401 2.93 -4.06 4.72
C THR A 401 4.29 -4.68 4.42
N ARG A 402 5.18 -3.93 3.76
CA ARG A 402 6.60 -4.27 3.70
C ARG A 402 7.28 -3.63 4.91
N GLY A 403 7.28 -4.33 6.05
CA GLY A 403 7.91 -3.86 7.27
C GLY A 403 8.75 -4.95 7.90
N ILE A 404 9.92 -4.56 8.43
CA ILE A 404 10.77 -5.42 9.25
C ILE A 404 10.02 -5.69 10.56
N CYS A 405 9.49 -6.91 10.73
CA CYS A 405 9.20 -7.41 12.07
C CYS A 405 10.54 -7.67 12.76
N THR A 406 11.12 -6.68 13.45
CA THR A 406 12.23 -6.96 14.36
C THR A 406 11.70 -7.85 15.48
N PRO A 407 12.25 -9.06 15.70
CA PRO A 407 11.84 -9.91 16.79
C PRO A 407 12.35 -9.28 18.09
N SER A 408 11.49 -8.59 18.83
CA SER A 408 11.79 -8.20 20.20
C SER A 408 11.90 -9.47 21.06
N ALA A 409 13.14 -9.80 21.41
CA ALA A 409 13.61 -10.61 22.53
C ALA A 409 13.00 -12.01 22.72
N ALA A 410 13.87 -13.01 22.52
CA ALA A 410 13.77 -14.42 22.92
C ALA A 410 12.71 -15.27 22.19
N MET A 411 13.16 -15.97 21.15
CA MET A 411 12.99 -17.43 21.06
C MET A 411 13.94 -17.95 19.98
N THR A 412 15.03 -18.57 20.42
CA THR A 412 15.73 -19.58 19.63
C THR A 412 14.74 -20.70 19.33
N ASP A 413 14.24 -20.78 18.09
CA ASP A 413 13.97 -22.05 17.40
C ASP A 413 13.51 -21.82 15.95
N SER A 414 13.89 -22.79 15.12
CA SER A 414 13.62 -23.09 13.69
C SER A 414 12.40 -22.45 12.97
N PRO A 415 12.40 -22.40 11.61
CA PRO A 415 11.43 -21.63 10.82
C PRO A 415 10.06 -22.32 10.72
N THR A 416 9.28 -22.29 11.80
CA THR A 416 7.91 -22.86 11.82
C THR A 416 6.89 -22.06 12.65
N SER A 417 7.16 -20.84 13.10
CA SER A 417 6.18 -20.12 13.94
C SER A 417 6.05 -18.60 13.70
N ALA A 418 5.48 -18.21 12.56
CA ALA A 418 4.84 -16.89 12.47
C ALA A 418 3.44 -16.97 13.12
N ARG A 419 3.33 -16.60 14.40
CA ARG A 419 2.03 -16.46 15.08
C ARG A 419 1.31 -15.19 14.61
N TRP A 420 0.15 -15.35 13.99
CA TRP A 420 -0.79 -14.25 13.76
C TRP A 420 -1.37 -13.76 15.09
N ARG A 421 -1.05 -12.52 15.49
CA ARG A 421 -1.70 -11.85 16.61
C ARG A 421 -2.89 -11.04 16.10
N ASP A 422 -4.08 -11.39 16.58
CA ASP A 422 -5.29 -10.57 16.40
C ASP A 422 -5.11 -9.25 17.16
N ALA A 423 -5.21 -8.11 16.47
CA ALA A 423 -5.34 -6.81 17.11
C ALA A 423 -6.78 -6.67 17.65
N THR A 424 -7.05 -7.24 18.83
CA THR A 424 -8.28 -6.95 19.59
C THR A 424 -8.07 -5.70 20.45
N PRO A 425 -9.04 -4.76 20.52
CA PRO A 425 -8.94 -3.60 21.40
C PRO A 425 -8.94 -4.05 22.87
N ASN A 426 -7.84 -3.82 23.56
CA ASN A 426 -7.75 -4.04 25.01
C ASN A 426 -8.48 -2.91 25.77
N LYS A 427 -8.99 -3.29 26.95
CA LYS A 427 -9.93 -2.58 27.85
C LYS A 427 -9.62 -1.08 28.10
N PRO A 428 -10.65 -0.23 28.27
CA PRO A 428 -10.47 1.06 28.93
C PRO A 428 -10.30 0.90 30.44
N LEU A 429 -9.45 1.75 31.03
CA LEU A 429 -9.20 1.92 32.46
C LEU A 429 -10.47 2.32 33.22
N ASP A 430 -10.65 1.73 34.40
CA ASP A 430 -11.73 1.99 35.34
C ASP A 430 -11.62 3.40 35.96
N LEU A 431 -12.75 4.13 35.97
CA LEU A 431 -13.04 5.18 36.95
C LEU A 431 -14.31 4.76 37.72
N GLN A 432 -14.18 4.76 39.06
CA GLN A 432 -15.09 4.21 40.05
C GLN A 432 -16.51 4.84 40.05
N GLY A 433 -17.53 4.06 40.45
CA GLY A 433 -18.80 4.59 40.96
C GLY A 433 -20.02 3.66 40.93
N SER A 434 -20.17 2.81 41.96
CA SER A 434 -21.42 2.27 42.55
C SER A 434 -22.44 1.44 41.71
N HIS A 435 -22.53 0.16 42.09
CA HIS A 435 -23.69 -0.76 42.16
C HIS A 435 -24.85 -0.70 41.14
N GLY A 436 -25.00 -1.81 40.39
CA GLY A 436 -26.25 -2.22 39.76
C GLY A 436 -26.06 -3.46 38.88
N VAL A 437 -26.43 -4.64 39.38
CA VAL A 437 -26.38 -5.92 38.64
C VAL A 437 -27.33 -5.86 37.43
N SER A 438 -26.83 -5.99 36.20
CA SER A 438 -27.65 -6.47 35.07
C SER A 438 -26.81 -7.12 33.95
N ARG A 439 -27.45 -8.12 33.32
CA ARG A 439 -26.94 -9.17 32.44
C ARG A 439 -26.02 -8.69 31.29
N GLY A 440 -24.93 -9.44 31.08
CA GLY A 440 -23.96 -9.21 30.02
C GLY A 440 -24.56 -9.26 28.60
N ARG A 441 -24.55 -8.12 27.92
CA ARG A 441 -24.70 -8.03 26.45
C ARG A 441 -23.34 -8.30 25.79
N ARG A 442 -23.29 -9.27 24.86
CA ARG A 442 -22.15 -9.47 23.96
C ARG A 442 -21.89 -8.16 23.18
N ARG A 443 -20.68 -7.60 23.29
CA ARG A 443 -20.26 -6.44 22.49
C ARG A 443 -20.15 -6.82 21.01
N GLY A 444 -20.69 -5.97 20.15
CA GLY A 444 -20.87 -6.19 18.74
C GLY A 444 -19.57 -6.21 17.91
N ARG A 445 -19.51 -7.06 16.89
CA ARG A 445 -18.41 -7.13 15.90
C ARG A 445 -18.64 -6.09 14.81
N LEU A 446 -17.67 -5.19 14.62
CA LEU A 446 -17.59 -4.25 13.49
C LEU A 446 -17.01 -4.98 12.25
N ARG A 447 -17.46 -4.62 11.04
CA ARG A 447 -16.98 -5.21 9.77
C ARG A 447 -16.49 -4.14 8.77
N PRO A 448 -15.36 -3.45 9.05
CA PRO A 448 -14.85 -2.35 8.22
C PRO A 448 -14.03 -2.84 7.03
N ALA A 449 -13.82 -1.95 6.06
CA ALA A 449 -12.85 -2.11 4.98
C ALA A 449 -11.48 -1.56 5.43
N ALA A 450 -10.38 -2.32 5.35
CA ALA A 450 -9.05 -1.84 5.73
C ALA A 450 -8.09 -1.46 4.57
N ALA A 451 -7.24 -0.45 4.77
CA ALA A 451 -6.19 -0.02 3.83
C ALA A 451 -4.90 0.33 4.59
N CYS A 452 -3.71 0.12 3.98
CA CYS A 452 -2.46 0.62 4.54
C CYS A 452 -2.02 1.89 3.81
N LEU A 453 -1.64 2.91 4.57
CA LEU A 453 -0.83 4.01 4.09
C LEU A 453 0.65 3.64 4.26
N SER A 454 1.14 2.86 3.30
CA SER A 454 2.58 2.69 3.02
C SER A 454 2.81 2.89 1.53
N SER A 455 4.02 3.24 1.12
CA SER A 455 4.42 3.55 -0.26
C SER A 455 4.38 2.36 -1.24
N SER A 456 3.70 1.28 -0.88
CA SER A 456 3.50 0.10 -1.73
C SER A 456 2.09 0.06 -2.33
N PRO A 457 1.93 -0.30 -3.63
CA PRO A 457 0.63 -0.47 -4.24
C PRO A 457 -0.12 -1.62 -3.56
N THR A 458 -1.24 -1.32 -2.92
CA THR A 458 -2.12 -2.32 -2.31
C THR A 458 -3.18 -2.72 -3.33
N VAL A 459 -3.16 -3.99 -3.76
CA VAL A 459 -4.23 -4.59 -4.57
C VAL A 459 -5.29 -5.15 -3.65
N ARG A 460 -6.56 -4.75 -3.83
CA ARG A 460 -7.67 -5.22 -2.99
C ARG A 460 -8.85 -5.73 -3.82
N MET A 461 -9.35 -6.92 -3.50
CA MET A 461 -10.62 -7.43 -4.04
C MET A 461 -11.56 -7.76 -2.89
N ASN A 462 -12.72 -7.08 -2.82
CA ASN A 462 -13.81 -7.42 -1.91
C ASN A 462 -15.02 -7.84 -2.75
N TYR A 463 -15.46 -9.10 -2.65
CA TYR A 463 -16.73 -9.56 -3.22
C TYR A 463 -17.76 -9.78 -2.12
N GLN A 464 -18.97 -9.23 -2.25
CA GLN A 464 -20.13 -9.62 -1.42
C GLN A 464 -21.41 -9.72 -2.27
N THR A 465 -21.96 -10.93 -2.38
CA THR A 465 -23.34 -11.18 -2.86
C THR A 465 -24.32 -11.25 -1.69
N GLU A 466 -25.60 -10.91 -1.89
CA GLU A 466 -26.67 -10.94 -0.87
C GLU A 466 -27.31 -12.34 -0.76
N PRO A 467 -27.66 -12.87 0.43
CA PRO A 467 -28.56 -14.00 0.53
C PRO A 467 -30.03 -13.53 0.45
N PRO A 468 -30.97 -14.37 -0.02
CA PRO A 468 -32.40 -14.07 0.07
C PRO A 468 -32.85 -14.03 1.55
N PRO A 469 -33.92 -13.28 1.86
CA PRO A 469 -34.40 -13.17 3.23
C PRO A 469 -35.08 -14.48 3.66
N GLY A 470 -34.53 -15.14 4.68
CA GLY A 470 -35.24 -16.13 5.50
C GLY A 470 -34.62 -17.52 5.56
N SER A 471 -33.82 -17.76 6.59
CA SER A 471 -33.82 -19.01 7.37
C SER A 471 -32.86 -18.85 8.54
N TYR A 472 -33.40 -19.05 9.74
CA TYR A 472 -32.79 -18.87 11.06
C TYR A 472 -31.48 -19.62 11.29
#